data_AF-A0A2H3EJA8-F1
#
_entry.id   AF-A0A2H3EJA8-F1
#
_cell.length_a   1.000
_cell.length_b   1.000
_cell.length_c   1.000
_cell.angle_alpha   90.00
_cell.angle_beta   90.00
_cell.angle_gamma   90.00
#
_symmetry.space_group_name_H-M   'P 1'
#
loop_
_entity.id
_entity.type
_entity.pdbx_description
1 polymer ?
#
loop_
_entity_poly.entity_id
_entity_poly.type
_entity_poly.pdbx_seq_one_letter_code
_entity_poly.pdbx_strand_id
1 'polypeptide(L)' 'MASIIPVFLVLVVAAALMTASALFVPKGPNQIVIRTGLMLALAACYLMWMVTYMAQLHPLIGGSISAPWGQHVNEVVVR' A
#
# COMPACT_ATOMS: atom_id res chain seq x y z
N MET A 1 -12.14 -9.20 6.73
CA MET A 1 -11.99 -8.60 8.08
C MET A 1 -11.21 -7.31 7.95
N ALA A 2 -11.93 -6.18 7.91
CA ALA A 2 -11.34 -4.85 7.96
C ALA A 2 -10.57 -4.72 9.28
N SER A 3 -9.25 -4.55 9.22
CA SER A 3 -8.43 -4.43 10.41
C SER A 3 -7.29 -3.45 10.17
N ILE A 4 -6.92 -2.70 11.21
CA ILE A 4 -5.81 -1.75 11.16
C ILE A 4 -4.45 -2.43 11.36
N ILE A 5 -4.45 -3.70 11.77
CA ILE A 5 -3.25 -4.51 12.01
C ILE A 5 -2.24 -4.47 10.84
N PRO A 6 -2.64 -4.69 9.57
CA PRO A 6 -1.70 -4.62 8.43
C PRO A 6 -1.04 -3.25 8.27
N VAL A 7 -1.72 -2.15 8.64
CA VAL A 7 -1.14 -0.80 8.57
C VAL A 7 0.08 -0.71 9.48
N PHE A 8 -0.05 -1.15 10.73
CA PHE A 8 1.06 -1.12 11.68
C PHE A 8 2.18 -2.10 11.31
N LEU A 9 1.84 -3.27 10.78
CA LEU A 9 2.84 -4.26 10.37
C LEU A 9 3.73 -3.69 9.24
N VAL A 10 3.12 -3.15 8.19
CA VAL A 10 3.85 -2.56 7.07
C VAL A 10 4.59 -1.28 7.50
N LEU A 11 4.04 -0.50 8.44
CA LEU A 11 4.74 0.66 9.03
C LEU A 11 6.05 0.24 9.70
N VAL A 12 6.03 -0.81 10.52
CA VAL A 12 7.23 -1.31 11.21
C VAL A 12 8.26 -1.79 10.20
N VAL A 13 7.84 -2.50 9.15
CA VAL A 13 8.74 -2.94 8.07
C VAL A 13 9.34 -1.74 7.33
N ALA A 14 8.54 -0.75 6.96
CA ALA A 14 9.01 0.45 6.28
C ALA A 14 9.98 1.25 7.16
N ALA A 15 9.66 1.43 8.44
CA ALA A 15 10.54 2.10 9.40
C ALA A 15 11.87 1.35 9.59
N ALA A 16 11.84 0.02 9.67
CA ALA A 16 13.05 -0.80 9.76
C ALA A 16 13.94 -0.65 8.50
N LEU A 17 13.33 -0.63 7.30
CA LEU A 17 14.05 -0.37 6.05
C LEU A 17 14.64 1.05 6.01
N MET A 18 13.93 2.05 6.53
CA MET A 18 14.48 3.41 6.68
C MET A 18 15.67 3.42 7.64
N THR A 19 15.60 2.75 8.79
CA THR A 19 16.74 2.62 9.70
C THR A 19 17.91 1.89 9.05
N ALA A 20 17.66 0.82 8.30
CA ALA A 20 18.68 0.13 7.53
C ALA A 20 19.35 1.07 6.51
N SER A 21 18.57 1.86 5.77
CA SER A 21 19.10 2.86 4.83
C SER A 21 19.94 3.95 5.51
N ALA A 22 19.72 4.23 6.80
CA ALA A 22 20.59 5.15 7.55
C ALA A 22 21.96 4.57 7.88
N LEU A 23 22.01 3.26 8.18
CA LEU A 23 23.20 2.62 8.74
C LEU A 23 24.08 1.97 7.67
N PHE A 24 23.48 1.43 6.60
CA PHE A 24 24.19 0.63 5.60
C PHE A 24 24.62 1.40 4.34
N VAL A 25 24.41 2.72 4.26
CA VAL A 25 24.88 3.49 3.10
C VAL A 25 26.39 3.76 3.23
N PRO A 26 27.21 3.33 2.25
CA PRO A 26 28.65 3.50 2.28
C PRO A 26 29.05 4.98 2.21
N LYS A 27 30.21 5.29 2.80
CA LYS A 27 30.74 6.67 2.82
C LYS A 27 31.20 7.06 1.42
N GLY A 28 30.67 8.16 0.89
CA GLY A 28 31.01 8.66 -0.45
C GLY A 28 30.47 10.08 -0.69
N PRO A 29 30.84 10.72 -1.82
CA PRO A 29 30.48 12.12 -2.11
C PRO A 29 28.96 12.36 -2.09
N ASN A 30 28.19 11.35 -2.51
CA ASN A 30 26.73 11.42 -2.63
C ASN A 30 26.00 10.72 -1.47
N GLN A 31 26.67 10.43 -0.35
CA GLN A 31 26.12 9.65 0.75
C GLN A 31 24.81 10.23 1.31
N ILE A 32 24.74 11.56 1.50
CA ILE A 32 23.55 12.22 2.02
C ILE A 32 22.38 12.07 1.05
N VAL A 33 22.62 12.34 -0.24
CA VAL A 33 21.58 12.28 -1.29
C VAL A 33 20.99 10.87 -1.40
N ILE A 34 21.84 9.84 -1.38
CA ILE A 34 21.38 8.44 -1.46
C ILE A 34 20.58 8.07 -0.20
N ARG A 35 21.10 8.41 0.99
CA ARG A 35 20.45 8.10 2.27
C ARG A 35 19.07 8.76 2.37
N THR A 36 18.97 10.06 2.08
CA THR A 36 17.70 10.79 2.18
C THR A 36 16.74 10.46 1.04
N GLY A 37 17.25 10.22 -0.17
CA GLY A 37 16.44 9.78 -1.31
C GLY A 37 15.76 8.43 -1.07
N LEU A 38 16.50 7.45 -0.52
CA LEU A 38 15.93 6.15 -0.13
C LEU A 38 14.87 6.28 0.97
N MET A 39 15.14 7.10 2.00
CA MET A 39 14.17 7.37 3.06
C MET A 39 12.88 8.00 2.54
N LEU A 40 12.98 8.99 1.65
CA LEU A 40 11.83 9.67 1.08
C LEU A 40 11.01 8.74 0.17
N ALA A 41 11.68 7.93 -0.65
CA ALA A 41 11.01 6.96 -1.51
C ALA A 41 10.24 5.90 -0.71
N LEU A 42 10.85 5.35 0.35
CA LEU A 42 10.19 4.40 1.25
C LEU A 42 8.98 5.03 1.97
N ALA A 43 9.12 6.26 2.45
CA ALA A 43 8.03 6.99 3.09
C ALA A 43 6.87 7.26 2.10
N ALA A 44 7.15 7.72 0.88
CA ALA A 44 6.14 7.97 -0.14
C ALA A 44 5.41 6.68 -0.57
N CYS A 45 6.17 5.59 -0.74
CA CYS A 45 5.61 4.28 -1.08
C CYS A 45 4.68 3.77 0.03
N TYR A 46 5.09 3.90 1.30
CA TYR A 46 4.25 3.54 2.45
C TYR A 46 2.96 4.38 2.51
N LEU A 47 3.05 5.69 2.34
CA LEU A 47 1.88 6.58 2.38
C LEU A 47 0.88 6.26 1.24
N MET A 48 1.36 6.06 0.02
CA MET A 48 0.53 5.68 -1.12
C MET A 48 -0.21 4.35 -0.86
N TRP A 49 0.51 3.35 -0.35
CA TRP A 49 -0.08 2.07 0.01
C TRP A 49 -1.10 2.20 1.15
N MET A 50 -0.76 2.94 2.22
CA MET A 50 -1.64 3.14 3.38
C MET A 50 -2.95 3.82 2.99
N VAL A 51 -2.89 4.89 2.19
CA VAL A 51 -4.07 5.66 1.77
C VAL A 51 -5.01 4.80 0.92
N THR A 52 -4.46 4.06 -0.05
CA THR A 52 -5.28 3.18 -0.91
C THR A 52 -5.90 2.03 -0.13
N TYR A 53 -5.19 1.49 0.87
CA TYR A 53 -5.74 0.49 1.80
C TYR A 53 -6.88 1.07 2.66
N MET A 54 -6.71 2.25 3.25
CA MET A 54 -7.73 2.87 4.09
C MET A 54 -8.99 3.24 3.30
N ALA A 55 -8.86 3.60 2.02
CA ALA A 55 -9.99 3.88 1.14
C ALA A 55 -10.93 2.68 0.93
N GLN A 56 -10.43 1.45 1.11
CA GLN A 56 -11.21 0.23 0.90
C GLN A 56 -11.69 -0.41 2.22
N LEU A 57 -11.27 0.11 3.39
CA LEU A 57 -11.54 -0.55 4.68
C LEU A 57 -13.03 -0.55 5.05
N HIS A 58 -13.74 0.53 4.73
CA HIS A 58 -15.17 0.70 4.94
C HIS A 58 -15.80 1.21 3.63
N PRO A 59 -16.02 0.34 2.64
CA PRO A 59 -16.48 0.77 1.33
C PRO A 59 -17.92 1.29 1.41
N LEU A 60 -18.15 2.49 0.88
CA LEU A 60 -19.50 3.08 0.76
C LEU A 60 -20.19 2.67 -0.56
N ILE A 61 -19.41 2.17 -1.52
CA ILE A 61 -19.86 1.77 -2.85
C ILE A 61 -19.51 0.29 -3.02
N GLY A 62 -20.53 -0.53 -3.28
CA GLY A 62 -20.35 -1.93 -3.66
C GLY A 62 -20.17 -2.07 -5.17
N GLY A 63 -19.45 -3.10 -5.60
CA GLY A 63 -19.34 -3.42 -7.02
C GLY A 63 -20.68 -3.88 -7.58
N SER A 64 -21.39 -3.00 -8.30
CA SER A 64 -22.60 -3.35 -9.06
C SER A 64 -22.21 -3.63 -10.50
N ILE A 65 -22.37 -4.88 -10.93
CA ILE A 65 -22.21 -5.25 -12.33
C ILE A 65 -23.45 -4.77 -13.10
N SER A 66 -23.31 -3.68 -13.85
CA SER A 66 -24.36 -3.10 -14.69
C SER A 66 -24.16 -3.38 -16.18
N ALA A 67 -23.04 -4.01 -16.56
CA ALA A 67 -22.80 -4.44 -17.93
C ALA A 67 -23.87 -5.48 -18.34
N PRO A 68 -24.40 -5.43 -19.58
CA PRO A 68 -25.44 -6.36 -20.03
C PRO A 68 -25.03 -7.83 -19.86
N TRP A 69 -23.77 -8.15 -20.15
CA TRP A 69 -23.16 -9.47 -19.97
C TRP A 69 -23.09 -9.94 -18.52
N GLY A 70 -23.12 -9.01 -17.56
CA GLY A 70 -23.11 -9.28 -16.13
C GLY A 70 -24.48 -9.66 -15.55
N GLN A 71 -25.57 -9.32 -16.24
CA GLN A 71 -26.93 -9.76 -15.88
C GLN A 71 -27.12 -11.25 -16.25
N HIS A 72 -26.59 -11.67 -17.41
CA HIS A 72 -26.68 -13.05 -17.89
C HIS A 72 -25.98 -14.07 -16.97
N VAL A 73 -24.85 -13.71 -16.37
CA VAL A 73 -24.13 -14.61 -15.44
C VAL A 73 -24.85 -14.78 -14.10
N ASN A 74 -25.59 -13.78 -13.64
CA ASN A 74 -26.34 -13.86 -12.38
C ASN A 74 -27.58 -14.75 -12.50
N GLU A 75 -28.25 -14.77 -13.65
CA GLU A 75 -29.38 -15.67 -13.90
C GLU A 75 -28.97 -17.15 -14.04
N VAL A 76 -27.77 -17.44 -14.54
CA VAL A 76 -27.28 -18.83 -14.72
C VAL A 76 -26.75 -19.42 -13.43
N VAL A 77 -26.18 -18.61 -12.52
CA VAL A 77 -25.62 -19.09 -11.25
C VAL A 77 -26.68 -19.28 -10.16
N VAL A 78 -27.82 -18.60 -10.26
CA VAL A 78 -28.91 -18.66 -9.26
C VAL A 78 -29.98 -19.72 -9.60
N ARG A 79 -29.91 -20.36 -10.78
CA ARG A 79 -30.74 -21.52 -11.16
C ARG A 79 -29.96 -22.82 -11.01
#